data_AF-A0A0B4R7N8-F1
#
_entry.id   AF-A0A0B4R7N8-F1
#
_cell.length_a   1.000
_cell.length_b   1.000
_cell.length_c   1.000
_cell.angle_alpha   90.00
_cell.angle_beta   90.00
_cell.angle_gamma   90.00
#
_symmetry.space_group_name_H-M   'P 1'
#
loop_
_entity.id
_entity.type
_entity.pdbx_description
1 polymer ?
#
loop_
_entity_poly.entity_id
_entity_poly.type
_entity_poly.pdbx_seq_one_letter_code
_entity_poly.pdbx_strand_id
1 'polypeptide(L)'
;MLGREGISKEKIEVIAKRIRKKKIETIEAPRAINTNASKNEVQKEKVGEPRMELKTQLQFELTEFEGNRGEDRIPVSGNYDYWLLLMEYFLAKSDTFEIHCWNEEAANIDELTSKLPGLFEITKESQMTIFIGLLTEEIVDFLLTHHVGKDGRLAWFSVFLSKKEQHIFSSEHWGTEFFVPDVTEEDLVFIKHVAPDETNFNRYT
;
A
#
# COMPACT_ATOMS: atom_id res chain seq x y z
N MET A 1 -23.80 21.91 16.60
CA MET A 1 -22.47 21.73 15.99
C MET A 1 -21.61 21.00 17.01
N LEU A 2 -21.39 19.70 16.83
CA LEU A 2 -20.46 18.92 17.65
C LEU A 2 -19.16 18.82 16.87
N GLY A 3 -18.11 19.48 17.38
CA GLY A 3 -16.78 19.46 16.78
C GLY A 3 -16.20 18.05 16.87
N ARG A 4 -15.78 17.49 15.74
CA ARG A 4 -14.94 16.29 15.71
C ARG A 4 -13.53 16.72 16.11
N GLU A 5 -13.07 16.30 17.28
CA GLU A 5 -11.66 16.41 17.66
C GLU A 5 -10.84 15.53 16.72
N GLY A 6 -10.14 16.17 15.78
CA GLY A 6 -9.14 15.50 14.95
C GLY A 6 -8.05 14.89 15.85
N ILE A 7 -7.61 13.68 15.52
CA ILE A 7 -6.47 13.05 16.16
C ILE A 7 -5.25 13.93 15.89
N SER A 8 -4.66 14.50 16.94
CA SER A 8 -3.52 15.41 16.79
C SER A 8 -2.34 14.70 16.14
N LYS A 9 -1.54 15.43 15.35
CA LYS A 9 -0.30 14.94 14.72
C LYS A 9 0.62 14.19 15.69
N GLU A 10 0.57 14.57 16.96
CA GLU A 10 1.32 13.97 18.06
C GLU A 10 0.87 12.53 18.38
N LYS A 11 -0.43 12.21 18.24
CA LYS A 11 -0.92 10.84 18.37
C LYS A 11 -0.50 9.95 17.19
N ILE A 12 -0.46 10.51 15.97
CA ILE A 12 0.01 9.79 14.76
C ILE A 12 1.51 9.46 14.89
N GLU A 13 2.32 10.44 15.30
CA GLU A 13 3.77 10.27 15.55
C GLU A 13 4.06 9.17 16.59
N VAL A 14 3.24 9.08 17.64
CA VAL A 14 3.36 8.04 18.68
C VAL A 14 3.04 6.65 18.12
N ILE A 15 2.05 6.53 17.23
CA ILE A 15 1.69 5.26 16.60
C ILE A 15 2.82 4.82 15.64
N ALA A 16 3.31 5.72 14.80
CA ALA A 16 4.42 5.45 13.88
C ALA A 16 5.69 4.99 14.62
N LYS A 17 6.05 5.65 15.73
CA LYS A 17 7.18 5.24 16.58
C LYS A 17 6.98 3.85 17.21
N ARG A 18 5.75 3.51 17.61
CA ARG A 18 5.44 2.21 18.22
C ARG A 18 5.53 1.07 17.20
N ILE A 19 5.17 1.33 15.95
CA ILE A 19 5.31 0.38 14.83
C ILE A 19 6.79 0.15 14.52
N ARG A 20 7.59 1.23 14.39
CA ARG A 20 9.04 1.13 14.16
C ARG A 20 9.76 0.34 15.25
N LYS A 21 9.40 0.55 16.52
CA LYS A 21 10.00 -0.18 17.66
C LYS A 21 9.69 -1.68 17.64
N LYS A 22 8.45 -2.09 17.33
CA LYS A 22 8.08 -3.51 17.20
C LYS A 22 8.85 -4.22 16.08
N LYS A 23 9.16 -3.52 14.98
CA LYS A 23 9.97 -4.06 13.89
C LYS A 23 11.40 -4.38 14.34
N ILE A 24 12.01 -3.51 15.16
CA ILE A 24 13.38 -3.71 15.70
C ILE A 24 13.43 -4.89 16.70
N GLU A 25 12.46 -4.98 17.62
CA GLU A 25 12.41 -6.08 18.60
C GLU A 25 12.19 -7.47 17.95
N THR A 26 11.56 -7.52 16.78
CA THR A 26 11.34 -8.76 16.02
C THR A 26 12.60 -9.22 15.29
N ILE A 27 13.52 -8.30 14.97
CA ILE A 27 14.77 -8.59 14.23
C ILE A 27 15.89 -9.06 15.18
N GLU A 28 15.88 -8.63 16.45
CA GLU A 28 16.94 -8.95 17.42
C GLU A 28 16.72 -10.22 18.25
N ALA A 29 15.57 -10.90 18.15
CA ALA A 29 15.31 -12.12 18.92
C ALA A 29 16.07 -13.33 18.33
N PRO A 30 17.05 -13.93 19.05
CA PRO A 30 17.76 -15.11 18.56
C PRO A 30 16.85 -16.34 18.58
N ARG A 31 16.74 -17.05 17.46
CA ARG A 31 16.12 -18.38 17.41
C ARG A 31 17.00 -19.37 18.17
N ALA A 32 16.56 -19.77 19.37
CA ALA A 32 17.15 -20.90 20.08
C ALA A 32 16.83 -22.21 19.33
N ILE A 33 17.87 -22.89 18.86
CA ILE A 33 17.79 -24.25 18.31
C ILE A 33 17.75 -25.20 19.51
N ASN A 34 16.65 -25.94 19.68
CA ASN A 34 16.53 -26.97 20.71
C ASN A 34 16.70 -28.34 20.07
N THR A 35 17.85 -28.97 20.31
CA THR A 35 18.14 -30.35 19.97
C THR A 35 17.70 -31.26 21.12
N ASN A 36 16.71 -32.11 20.88
CA ASN A 36 16.61 -33.40 21.58
C ASN A 36 15.77 -34.39 20.76
N ALA A 37 16.45 -35.43 20.29
CA ALA A 37 15.85 -36.63 19.73
C ALA A 37 15.65 -37.67 20.84
N SER A 38 14.45 -38.25 20.94
CA SER A 38 14.24 -39.69 21.15
C SER A 38 12.75 -40.03 21.29
N LYS A 39 12.26 -40.78 20.30
CA LYS A 39 11.30 -41.91 20.37
C LYS A 39 10.11 -41.80 21.33
N ASN A 40 8.89 -41.76 20.79
CA ASN A 40 7.93 -42.86 20.92
C ASN A 40 6.65 -42.64 20.09
N GLU A 41 6.22 -43.75 19.51
CA GLU A 41 4.85 -44.20 19.23
C GLU A 41 3.91 -43.40 18.31
N VAL A 42 3.51 -44.14 17.27
CA VAL A 42 2.47 -43.90 16.29
C VAL A 42 1.14 -43.52 16.95
N GLN A 43 0.70 -42.29 16.75
CA GLN A 43 -0.71 -41.96 16.62
C GLN A 43 -0.90 -41.26 15.29
N LYS A 44 -1.60 -41.93 14.36
CA LYS A 44 -2.07 -41.30 13.12
C LYS A 44 -3.13 -40.27 13.49
N GLU A 45 -2.70 -39.04 13.77
CA GLU A 45 -3.58 -37.89 13.65
C GLU A 45 -4.03 -37.81 12.19
N LYS A 46 -5.35 -37.80 11.99
CA LYS A 46 -5.92 -37.40 10.71
C LYS A 46 -5.45 -35.97 10.47
N VAL A 47 -4.52 -35.80 9.54
CA VAL A 47 -4.19 -34.50 8.95
C VAL A 47 -5.52 -33.93 8.46
N GLY A 48 -6.08 -32.99 9.21
CA GLY A 48 -7.22 -32.21 8.75
C GLY A 48 -6.82 -31.57 7.44
N GLU A 49 -7.66 -31.72 6.42
CA GLU A 49 -7.52 -30.98 5.18
C GLU A 49 -7.28 -29.50 5.53
N PRO A 50 -6.31 -28.82 4.88
CA PRO A 50 -6.11 -27.40 5.12
C PRO A 50 -7.45 -26.71 4.83
N ARG A 51 -8.03 -26.11 5.88
CA ARG A 51 -9.19 -25.24 5.74
C ARG A 51 -8.74 -24.12 4.80
N MET A 52 -9.25 -24.09 3.57
CA MET A 52 -9.06 -22.94 2.72
C MET A 52 -9.69 -21.75 3.43
N GLU A 53 -8.86 -20.87 3.97
CA GLU A 53 -9.33 -19.57 4.44
C GLU A 53 -9.87 -18.84 3.21
N LEU A 54 -11.15 -18.46 3.26
CA LEU A 54 -11.78 -17.69 2.20
C LEU A 54 -11.13 -16.31 2.18
N LYS A 55 -10.45 -16.00 1.07
CA LYS A 55 -9.88 -14.68 0.85
C LYS A 55 -11.01 -13.68 0.69
N THR A 56 -10.97 -12.61 1.48
CA THR A 56 -11.90 -11.49 1.29
C THR A 56 -11.18 -10.44 0.45
N GLN A 57 -11.78 -10.01 -0.65
CA GLN A 57 -11.27 -8.91 -1.46
C GLN A 57 -12.00 -7.63 -1.06
N LEU A 58 -11.28 -6.50 -1.04
CA LEU A 58 -11.85 -5.17 -0.84
C LEU A 58 -11.50 -4.30 -2.04
N GLN A 59 -12.52 -3.73 -2.67
CA GLN A 59 -12.36 -2.64 -3.63
C GLN A 59 -13.01 -1.39 -3.05
N PHE A 60 -12.37 -0.23 -3.21
CA PHE A 60 -12.97 1.03 -2.84
C PHE A 60 -12.55 2.17 -3.77
N GLU A 61 -13.44 3.13 -3.92
CA GLU A 61 -13.24 4.27 -4.80
C GLU A 61 -13.71 5.57 -4.12
N LEU A 62 -13.04 6.66 -4.46
CA LEU A 62 -13.53 7.99 -4.17
C LEU A 62 -14.62 8.37 -5.16
N THR A 63 -15.67 9.01 -4.68
CA THR A 63 -16.82 9.38 -5.51
C THR A 63 -17.01 10.89 -5.65
N GLU A 64 -16.27 11.68 -4.86
CA GLU A 64 -16.29 13.14 -4.89
C GLU A 64 -14.91 13.69 -5.29
N PHE A 65 -14.90 14.58 -6.30
CA PHE A 65 -13.67 15.21 -6.81
C PHE A 65 -13.78 16.74 -6.88
N GLU A 66 -12.65 17.44 -6.75
CA GLU A 66 -12.56 18.88 -7.02
C GLU A 66 -12.77 19.16 -8.51
N GLY A 67 -13.59 20.18 -8.80
CA GLY A 67 -13.80 20.71 -10.15
C GLY A 67 -14.98 20.09 -10.92
N ASN A 68 -15.32 20.72 -12.04
CA ASN A 68 -16.44 20.32 -12.92
C ASN A 68 -15.99 19.48 -14.12
N ARG A 69 -14.70 19.16 -14.22
CA ARG A 69 -14.12 18.39 -15.33
C ARG A 69 -13.74 17.04 -14.76
N GLY A 70 -14.48 15.99 -15.14
CA GLY A 70 -14.24 14.62 -14.68
C GLY A 70 -12.88 14.01 -15.06
N GLU A 71 -11.98 14.82 -15.65
CA GLU A 71 -10.62 14.46 -16.04
C GLU A 71 -9.61 14.73 -14.92
N ASP A 72 -9.89 15.69 -14.02
CA ASP A 72 -8.87 16.15 -13.07
C ASP A 72 -8.74 15.21 -11.86
N ARG A 73 -9.75 14.39 -11.53
CA ARG A 73 -9.73 13.31 -10.50
C ARG A 73 -8.94 13.65 -9.21
N ILE A 74 -8.99 14.91 -8.76
CA ILE A 74 -8.40 15.38 -7.50
C ILE A 74 -9.43 15.15 -6.38
N PRO A 75 -9.08 14.54 -5.24
CA PRO A 75 -9.99 14.34 -4.10
C PRO A 75 -10.59 15.66 -3.58
N VAL A 76 -11.86 15.69 -3.17
CA VAL A 76 -12.53 16.91 -2.63
C VAL A 76 -11.83 17.56 -1.43
N SER A 77 -11.05 16.78 -0.67
CA SER A 77 -10.19 17.32 0.39
C SER A 77 -9.10 18.27 -0.11
N GLY A 78 -8.85 18.30 -1.42
CA GLY A 78 -7.76 19.05 -2.05
C GLY A 78 -6.37 18.53 -1.68
N ASN A 79 -6.28 17.34 -1.08
CA ASN A 79 -5.03 16.72 -0.67
C ASN A 79 -5.11 15.18 -0.67
N TYR A 80 -3.93 14.55 -0.68
CA TYR A 80 -3.73 13.11 -0.71
C TYR A 80 -3.35 12.53 0.66
N ASP A 81 -3.76 13.14 1.78
CA ASP A 81 -3.39 12.68 3.13
C ASP A 81 -3.86 11.24 3.40
N TYR A 82 -5.06 10.88 2.94
CA TYR A 82 -5.58 9.51 3.04
C TYR A 82 -4.69 8.51 2.26
N TRP A 83 -4.27 8.91 1.05
CA TRP A 83 -3.41 8.10 0.19
C TRP A 83 -2.05 7.88 0.85
N LEU A 84 -1.45 8.94 1.42
CA LEU A 84 -0.19 8.84 2.16
C LEU A 84 -0.27 7.84 3.31
N LEU A 85 -1.34 7.88 4.11
CA LEU A 85 -1.54 6.95 5.22
C LEU A 85 -1.73 5.51 4.75
N LEU A 86 -2.51 5.30 3.67
CA LEU A 86 -2.67 3.99 3.04
C LEU A 86 -1.34 3.46 2.53
N MET A 87 -0.58 4.29 1.83
CA MET A 87 0.70 3.90 1.25
C MET A 87 1.75 3.61 2.31
N GLU A 88 1.88 4.43 3.36
CA GLU A 88 2.80 4.13 4.47
C GLU A 88 2.47 2.77 5.09
N TYR A 89 1.18 2.47 5.28
CA TYR A 89 0.72 1.20 5.84
C TYR A 89 1.04 -0.01 4.96
N PHE A 90 0.75 0.06 3.66
CA PHE A 90 0.97 -1.06 2.74
C PHE A 90 2.42 -1.21 2.29
N LEU A 91 3.18 -0.12 2.14
CA LEU A 91 4.63 -0.18 1.88
C LEU A 91 5.36 -0.92 3.00
N ALA A 92 4.95 -0.74 4.25
CA ALA A 92 5.53 -1.45 5.39
C ALA A 92 5.30 -2.97 5.35
N LYS A 93 4.35 -3.46 4.54
CA LYS A 93 3.98 -4.88 4.40
C LYS A 93 4.58 -5.54 3.15
N SER A 94 5.05 -4.75 2.20
CA SER A 94 5.48 -5.19 0.87
C SER A 94 6.99 -5.37 0.76
N ASP A 95 7.43 -6.09 -0.28
CA ASP A 95 8.84 -6.24 -0.66
C ASP A 95 9.11 -5.78 -2.09
N THR A 96 8.09 -5.66 -2.94
CA THR A 96 8.23 -5.15 -4.32
C THR A 96 7.13 -4.14 -4.67
N PHE A 97 7.41 -3.37 -5.71
CA PHE A 97 6.50 -2.38 -6.27
C PHE A 97 6.45 -2.46 -7.79
N GLU A 98 5.35 -1.98 -8.35
CA GLU A 98 5.17 -1.71 -9.76
C GLU A 98 4.43 -0.36 -9.92
N ILE A 99 4.95 0.52 -10.76
CA ILE A 99 4.36 1.85 -11.03
C ILE A 99 4.05 1.96 -12.51
N HIS A 100 2.84 2.40 -12.84
CA HIS A 100 2.42 2.69 -14.20
C HIS A 100 2.30 4.19 -14.39
N CYS A 101 2.90 4.70 -15.47
CA CYS A 101 2.77 6.08 -15.93
C CYS A 101 2.29 6.10 -17.37
N TRP A 102 1.44 7.06 -17.73
CA TRP A 102 1.17 7.31 -19.15
C TRP A 102 2.42 7.84 -19.83
N ASN A 103 2.65 7.46 -21.09
CA ASN A 103 3.83 7.90 -21.84
C ASN A 103 3.88 9.43 -22.01
N GLU A 104 2.73 10.10 -21.98
CA GLU A 104 2.59 11.55 -22.03
C GLU A 104 2.99 12.26 -20.72
N GLU A 105 3.04 11.54 -19.59
CA GLU A 105 3.45 12.05 -18.27
C GLU A 105 4.99 12.10 -18.13
N ALA A 106 5.65 12.61 -19.17
CA ALA A 106 7.12 12.62 -19.30
C ALA A 106 7.81 13.28 -18.10
N ALA A 107 7.22 14.33 -17.53
CA ALA A 107 7.79 15.01 -16.36
C ALA A 107 7.90 14.09 -15.13
N ASN A 108 6.89 13.24 -14.89
CA ASN A 108 6.85 12.33 -13.75
C ASN A 108 7.78 11.13 -13.99
N ILE A 109 7.84 10.65 -15.24
CA ILE A 109 8.80 9.63 -15.70
C ILE A 109 10.25 10.12 -15.53
N ASP A 110 10.56 11.34 -15.97
CA ASP A 110 11.89 11.93 -15.87
C ASP A 110 12.30 12.16 -14.41
N GLU A 111 11.36 12.56 -13.55
CA GLU A 111 11.62 12.74 -12.12
C GLU A 111 11.98 11.40 -11.44
N LEU A 112 11.18 10.35 -11.66
CA LEU A 112 11.44 9.03 -11.10
C LEU A 112 12.79 8.48 -11.60
N THR A 113 13.07 8.53 -12.90
CA THR A 113 14.30 7.98 -13.48
C THR A 113 15.56 8.76 -13.10
N SER A 114 15.47 10.08 -12.93
CA SER A 114 16.62 10.91 -12.55
C SER A 114 16.97 10.82 -11.06
N LYS A 115 15.97 10.66 -10.19
CA LYS A 115 16.17 10.60 -8.72
C LYS A 115 16.50 9.20 -8.20
N LEU A 116 16.09 8.16 -8.91
CA LEU A 116 16.24 6.76 -8.48
C LEU A 116 16.98 5.90 -9.54
N PRO A 117 18.16 6.32 -10.02
CA PRO A 117 18.84 5.63 -11.11
C PRO A 117 19.27 4.21 -10.69
N GLY A 118 18.84 3.21 -11.47
CA GLY A 118 19.27 1.82 -11.30
C GLY A 118 18.55 1.03 -10.20
N LEU A 119 17.48 1.57 -9.61
CA LEU A 119 16.71 0.90 -8.56
C LEU A 119 15.53 0.06 -9.06
N PHE A 120 15.25 0.10 -10.36
CA PHE A 120 14.14 -0.61 -10.98
C PHE A 120 14.43 -0.96 -12.44
N GLU A 121 13.65 -1.90 -12.95
CA GLU A 121 13.54 -2.21 -14.37
C GLU A 121 12.45 -1.33 -15.01
N ILE A 122 12.63 -1.01 -16.30
CA ILE A 122 11.69 -0.19 -17.07
C ILE A 122 11.18 -1.01 -18.26
N THR A 123 9.88 -1.19 -18.33
CA THR A 123 9.19 -1.78 -19.48
C THR A 123 8.39 -0.70 -20.19
N LYS A 124 8.58 -0.56 -21.50
CA LYS A 124 7.81 0.38 -22.33
C LYS A 124 6.73 -0.38 -23.09
N GLU A 125 5.48 -0.03 -22.79
CA GLU A 125 4.29 -0.49 -23.48
C GLU A 125 3.77 0.60 -24.42
N SER A 126 2.79 0.26 -25.27
CA SER A 126 2.26 1.15 -26.31
C SER A 126 1.79 2.53 -25.78
N GLN A 127 1.20 2.57 -24.58
CA GLN A 127 0.70 3.81 -23.96
C GLN A 127 1.30 4.11 -22.60
N MET A 128 2.06 3.17 -22.03
CA MET A 128 2.55 3.28 -20.66
C MET A 128 4.02 2.96 -20.53
N THR A 129 4.64 3.60 -19.55
CA THR A 129 5.95 3.22 -19.03
C THR A 129 5.75 2.60 -17.65
N ILE A 130 6.24 1.38 -17.48
CA ILE A 130 6.07 0.56 -16.29
C ILE A 130 7.42 0.43 -15.59
N PHE A 131 7.45 0.68 -14.28
CA PHE A 131 8.62 0.56 -13.43
C PHE A 131 8.41 -0.57 -12.43
N ILE A 132 9.33 -1.53 -12.35
CA ILE A 132 9.22 -2.69 -11.45
C ILE A 132 10.51 -2.82 -10.64
N GLY A 133 10.41 -3.01 -9.32
CA GLY A 133 11.58 -3.15 -8.48
C GLY A 133 11.33 -3.66 -7.08
N LEU A 134 12.43 -3.84 -6.34
CA LEU A 134 12.39 -4.10 -4.91
C LEU A 134 12.09 -2.80 -4.15
N LEU A 135 11.35 -2.89 -3.06
CA LEU A 135 11.15 -1.77 -2.15
C LEU A 135 12.40 -1.55 -1.30
N THR A 136 13.20 -0.55 -1.66
CA THR A 136 14.29 -0.02 -0.82
C THR A 136 13.80 1.17 -0.01
N GLU A 137 14.57 1.59 1.00
CA GLU A 137 14.26 2.81 1.77
C GLU A 137 14.19 4.05 0.87
N GLU A 138 15.03 4.12 -0.17
CA GLU A 138 15.04 5.21 -1.16
C GLU A 138 13.75 5.25 -1.99
N ILE A 139 13.25 4.08 -2.42
CA ILE A 139 11.96 4.00 -3.12
C ILE A 139 10.82 4.41 -2.21
N VAL A 140 10.80 3.92 -0.96
CA VAL A 140 9.75 4.25 0.02
C VAL A 140 9.73 5.75 0.32
N ASP A 141 10.89 6.36 0.58
CA ASP A 141 11.00 7.79 0.83
C ASP A 141 10.52 8.60 -0.38
N PHE A 142 10.94 8.22 -1.58
CA PHE A 142 10.50 8.86 -2.81
C PHE A 142 8.98 8.79 -3.00
N LEU A 143 8.39 7.60 -2.84
CA LEU A 143 6.95 7.39 -2.97
C LEU A 143 6.15 8.22 -1.98
N LEU A 144 6.67 8.46 -0.77
CA LEU A 144 5.97 9.24 0.27
C LEU A 144 6.20 10.75 0.14
N THR A 145 7.33 11.19 -0.43
CA THR A 145 7.69 12.62 -0.49
C THR A 145 7.42 13.29 -1.84
N HIS A 146 7.33 12.52 -2.93
CA HIS A 146 7.12 13.01 -4.30
C HIS A 146 5.83 12.45 -4.93
N HIS A 147 4.81 12.21 -4.10
CA HIS A 147 3.55 11.58 -4.51
C HIS A 147 2.61 12.48 -5.32
N VAL A 148 2.79 13.81 -5.27
CA VAL A 148 1.93 14.77 -6.01
C VAL A 148 2.73 15.42 -7.13
N GLY A 149 2.20 15.35 -8.35
CA GLY A 149 2.75 16.00 -9.53
C GLY A 149 2.51 17.51 -9.57
N LYS A 150 3.04 18.17 -10.60
CA LYS A 150 2.91 19.64 -10.77
C LYS A 150 1.49 20.11 -11.04
N ASP A 151 0.64 19.21 -11.54
CA ASP A 151 -0.78 19.45 -11.82
C ASP A 151 -1.67 19.24 -10.57
N GLY A 152 -1.08 18.89 -9.43
CA GLY A 152 -1.79 18.66 -8.18
C GLY A 152 -2.43 17.28 -8.06
N ARG A 153 -2.30 16.41 -9.07
CA ARG A 153 -2.75 15.01 -9.03
C ARG A 153 -1.67 14.12 -8.46
N LEU A 154 -2.03 12.90 -8.10
CA LEU A 154 -1.04 11.86 -7.80
C LEU A 154 -0.07 11.72 -8.99
N ALA A 155 1.23 11.60 -8.72
CA ALA A 155 2.27 11.66 -9.75
C ALA A 155 2.24 10.49 -10.73
N TRP A 156 1.58 9.38 -10.38
CA TRP A 156 1.55 8.18 -11.20
C TRP A 156 0.12 7.71 -11.39
N PHE A 157 -0.13 7.06 -12.54
CA PHE A 157 -1.45 6.54 -12.85
C PHE A 157 -1.84 5.41 -11.89
N SER A 158 -0.94 4.45 -11.68
CA SER A 158 -1.16 3.34 -10.74
C SER A 158 0.11 2.94 -10.00
N VAL A 159 -0.05 2.48 -8.75
CA VAL A 159 0.98 1.87 -7.92
C VAL A 159 0.46 0.54 -7.39
N PHE A 160 1.21 -0.53 -7.65
CA PHE A 160 0.92 -1.88 -7.18
C PHE A 160 2.00 -2.32 -6.21
N LEU A 161 1.58 -2.92 -5.10
CA LEU A 161 2.47 -3.40 -4.05
C LEU A 161 2.27 -4.90 -3.86
N SER A 162 3.38 -5.59 -3.71
CA SER A 162 3.40 -7.05 -3.57
C SER A 162 4.32 -7.48 -2.43
N LYS A 163 4.02 -8.65 -1.88
CA LYS A 163 4.82 -9.33 -0.87
C LYS A 163 5.03 -10.78 -1.30
N LYS A 164 6.29 -11.21 -1.46
CA LYS A 164 6.63 -12.57 -1.90
C LYS A 164 5.87 -12.95 -3.18
N GLU A 165 5.90 -12.07 -4.17
CA GLU A 165 5.23 -12.22 -5.48
C GLU A 165 3.69 -12.22 -5.42
N GLN A 166 3.09 -12.08 -4.24
CA GLN A 166 1.65 -11.96 -4.08
C GLN A 166 1.26 -10.48 -4.03
N HIS A 167 0.37 -10.06 -4.93
CA HIS A 167 -0.26 -8.73 -4.87
C HIS A 167 -0.97 -8.53 -3.54
N ILE A 168 -0.77 -7.38 -2.89
CA ILE A 168 -1.41 -7.05 -1.60
C ILE A 168 -2.18 -5.73 -1.60
N PHE A 169 -1.85 -4.79 -2.50
CA PHE A 169 -2.51 -3.50 -2.57
C PHE A 169 -2.28 -2.84 -3.94
N SER A 170 -3.31 -2.24 -4.52
CA SER A 170 -3.17 -1.27 -5.62
C SER A 170 -3.83 0.05 -5.27
N SER A 171 -3.20 1.12 -5.76
CA SER A 171 -3.76 2.46 -5.88
C SER A 171 -3.75 2.82 -7.35
N GLU A 172 -4.92 3.01 -7.95
CA GLU A 172 -5.11 3.15 -9.38
C GLU A 172 -5.83 4.46 -9.71
N HIS A 173 -5.79 4.83 -10.99
CA HIS A 173 -6.44 6.04 -11.51
C HIS A 173 -6.06 7.32 -10.74
N TRP A 174 -4.77 7.54 -10.53
CA TRP A 174 -4.23 8.67 -9.74
C TRP A 174 -4.72 8.70 -8.28
N GLY A 175 -4.89 7.52 -7.68
CA GLY A 175 -5.24 7.38 -6.26
C GLY A 175 -6.73 7.57 -5.97
N THR A 176 -7.58 7.32 -6.96
CA THR A 176 -9.04 7.39 -6.80
C THR A 176 -9.68 6.01 -6.67
N GLU A 177 -8.99 4.96 -7.08
CA GLU A 177 -9.45 3.58 -7.03
C GLU A 177 -8.43 2.72 -6.30
N PHE A 178 -8.91 1.79 -5.47
CA PHE A 178 -8.05 0.99 -4.62
C PHE A 178 -8.54 -0.45 -4.54
N PHE A 179 -7.60 -1.38 -4.46
CA PHE A 179 -7.90 -2.79 -4.34
C PHE A 179 -6.95 -3.51 -3.37
N VAL A 180 -7.53 -4.39 -2.56
CA VAL A 180 -6.82 -5.27 -1.62
C VAL A 180 -7.33 -6.69 -1.85
N PRO A 181 -6.54 -7.59 -2.47
CA PRO A 181 -7.01 -8.93 -2.88
C PRO A 181 -7.20 -9.91 -1.73
N ASP A 182 -6.65 -9.63 -0.56
CA ASP A 182 -6.73 -10.49 0.63
C ASP A 182 -6.73 -9.62 1.89
N VAL A 183 -7.86 -8.96 2.12
CA VAL A 183 -8.03 -7.98 3.21
C VAL A 183 -8.19 -8.71 4.54
N THR A 184 -7.32 -8.38 5.50
CA THR A 184 -7.49 -8.81 6.89
C THR A 184 -8.44 -7.86 7.63
N GLU A 185 -8.96 -8.29 8.79
CA GLU A 185 -9.75 -7.40 9.64
C GLU A 185 -8.93 -6.20 10.16
N GLU A 186 -7.61 -6.36 10.33
CA GLU A 186 -6.72 -5.24 10.67
C GLU A 186 -6.65 -4.23 9.53
N ASP A 187 -6.47 -4.70 8.29
CA ASP A 187 -6.46 -3.84 7.09
C ASP A 187 -7.78 -3.09 6.97
N LEU A 188 -8.91 -3.80 7.12
CA LEU A 188 -10.23 -3.21 6.96
C LEU A 188 -10.48 -2.09 7.98
N VAL A 189 -10.10 -2.29 9.24
CA VAL A 189 -10.23 -1.28 10.29
C VAL A 189 -9.35 -0.06 9.98
N PHE A 190 -8.12 -0.29 9.55
CA PHE A 190 -7.21 0.80 9.18
C PHE A 190 -7.73 1.59 7.98
N ILE A 191 -8.08 0.90 6.88
CA ILE A 191 -8.59 1.52 5.65
C ILE A 191 -9.81 2.38 5.94
N LYS A 192 -10.81 1.84 6.66
CA LYS A 192 -12.02 2.60 7.02
C LYS A 192 -11.76 3.79 7.94
N HIS A 193 -10.64 3.79 8.67
CA HIS A 193 -10.26 4.89 9.55
C HIS A 193 -9.62 6.04 8.79
N VAL A 194 -8.88 5.76 7.71
CA VAL A 194 -8.10 6.76 6.97
C VAL A 194 -8.75 7.21 5.67
N ALA A 195 -9.61 6.37 5.08
CA ALA A 195 -10.32 6.71 3.86
C ALA A 195 -11.33 7.85 4.12
N PRO A 196 -11.60 8.71 3.13
CA PRO A 196 -12.63 9.75 3.22
C PRO A 196 -14.02 9.19 3.58
N ASP A 197 -14.86 9.99 4.25
CA ASP A 197 -16.17 9.58 4.79
C ASP A 197 -17.12 9.11 3.65
N GLU A 198 -16.94 9.64 2.44
CA GLU A 198 -17.69 9.39 1.22
C GLU A 198 -17.21 8.18 0.40
N THR A 199 -16.24 7.41 0.92
CA THR A 199 -15.67 6.26 0.23
C THR A 199 -16.68 5.13 0.08
N ASN A 200 -16.83 4.60 -1.13
CA ASN A 200 -17.66 3.43 -1.39
C ASN A 200 -16.82 2.14 -1.26
N PHE A 201 -17.26 1.21 -0.41
CA PHE A 201 -16.55 -0.05 -0.15
C PHE A 201 -17.32 -1.26 -0.68
N ASN A 202 -16.69 -2.04 -1.56
CA ASN A 202 -17.20 -3.30 -2.06
C ASN A 202 -16.36 -4.47 -1.53
N ARG A 203 -17.02 -5.47 -0.93
CA ARG A 203 -16.37 -6.70 -0.42
C ARG A 203 -16.81 -7.91 -1.22
N TYR A 204 -15.85 -8.78 -1.55
CA TYR A 204 -16.07 -10.04 -2.26
C TYR A 204 -15.43 -11.21 -1.51
N THR A 205 -16.00 -12.41 -1.57
CA THR A 205 -15.53 -13.63 -0.87
C THR A 205 -15.51 -14.82 -1.81
#